data_AF-A0A522DHN8-F1
#
_entry.id   AF-A0A522DHN8-F1
#
_cell.length_a   1.000
_cell.length_b   1.000
_cell.length_c   1.000
_cell.angle_alpha   90.00
_cell.angle_beta   90.00
_cell.angle_gamma   90.00
#
_symmetry.space_group_name_H-M   'P 1'
#
loop_
_entity.id
_entity.type
_entity.pdbx_description
1 polymer ?
#
loop_
_entity_poly.entity_id
_entity_poly.type
_entity_poly.pdbx_seq_one_letter_code
_entity_poly.pdbx_strand_id
1 'polypeptide(L)'
;MKKIPFKPVFSSLLLVLPLSAHALDQWASKVAGFSSQFSTTSWSAAQALKAPNVNTYSDNSSAWTTETYDAGKEFLTLSFTTPVYATGLTIRETYGYGFVTSVDVIDTSNIVHNVWSGTDTSSPNQINNFLVSWPQTAYLVKSVKIHINTALHSDWEEIDAVQLHGIEPLNGKIAPRFEHTANLKCSNTTTAQTINTTIKGSGKTAPVTEWDCEKAGLKINTGDTVSIQITGKIAQ
;
A
#
# COMPACT_ATOMS: atom_id res chain seq x y z
N MET A 1 -33.65 28.86 -45.46
CA MET A 1 -33.37 27.57 -44.79
C MET A 1 -33.00 27.84 -43.34
N LYS A 2 -33.85 27.45 -42.36
CA LYS A 2 -33.56 27.59 -40.92
C LYS A 2 -32.52 26.52 -40.53
N LYS A 3 -31.31 26.93 -40.17
CA LYS A 3 -30.33 26.03 -39.53
C LYS A 3 -30.84 25.75 -38.11
N ILE A 4 -31.29 24.52 -37.86
CA ILE A 4 -31.61 24.04 -36.51
C ILE A 4 -30.26 23.72 -35.85
N PRO A 5 -29.87 24.39 -34.75
CA PRO A 5 -28.64 24.05 -34.04
C PRO A 5 -28.87 22.77 -33.24
N PHE A 6 -28.45 21.63 -33.77
CA PHE A 6 -28.40 20.39 -33.01
C PHE A 6 -27.16 20.45 -32.12
N LYS A 7 -27.30 20.94 -30.88
CA LYS A 7 -26.28 20.73 -29.84
C LYS A 7 -26.50 19.31 -29.30
N PRO A 8 -25.58 18.34 -29.50
CA PRO A 8 -25.72 17.02 -28.90
C PRO A 8 -25.74 17.18 -27.37
N VAL A 9 -26.87 16.83 -26.75
CA VAL A 9 -26.98 16.73 -25.29
C VAL A 9 -26.69 15.28 -24.95
N PHE A 10 -25.47 15.01 -24.47
CA PHE A 10 -25.14 13.71 -23.89
C PHE A 10 -25.82 13.62 -22.52
N SER A 11 -26.96 12.94 -22.45
CA SER A 11 -27.72 12.80 -21.20
C SER A 11 -27.25 11.64 -20.32
N SER A 12 -26.43 10.73 -20.86
CA SER A 12 -25.89 9.58 -20.13
C SER A 12 -24.55 9.13 -20.73
N LEU A 13 -23.71 8.58 -19.87
CA LEU A 13 -22.46 7.91 -20.25
C LEU A 13 -22.46 6.51 -19.64
N LEU A 14 -22.02 5.53 -20.45
CA LEU A 14 -21.74 4.17 -20.01
C LEU A 14 -20.25 3.92 -20.23
N LEU A 15 -19.50 3.82 -19.13
CA LEU A 15 -18.11 3.39 -19.17
C LEU A 15 -18.06 1.91 -18.80
N VAL A 16 -17.51 1.08 -19.69
CA VAL A 16 -17.22 -0.34 -19.43
C VAL A 16 -15.73 -0.55 -19.69
N LEU A 17 -14.99 -0.92 -18.65
CA LEU A 17 -13.57 -1.22 -18.76
C LEU A 17 -13.32 -2.61 -18.13
N PRO A 18 -12.73 -3.56 -18.87
CA PRO A 18 -12.11 -4.72 -18.25
C PRO A 18 -10.81 -4.28 -17.58
N LEU A 19 -10.71 -4.47 -16.28
CA LEU A 19 -9.48 -4.25 -15.51
C LEU A 19 -9.09 -5.54 -14.82
N SER A 20 -7.79 -5.74 -14.65
CA SER A 20 -7.27 -6.79 -13.78
C SER A 20 -6.87 -6.17 -12.46
N ALA A 21 -7.14 -6.88 -11.36
CA ALA A 21 -6.59 -6.52 -10.07
C ALA A 21 -5.07 -6.69 -10.12
N HIS A 22 -4.35 -5.58 -9.98
CA HIS A 22 -2.90 -5.57 -10.06
C HIS A 22 -2.32 -5.76 -8.66
N ALA A 23 -1.55 -6.84 -8.49
CA ALA A 23 -0.60 -6.89 -7.39
C ALA A 23 0.42 -5.77 -7.56
N LEU A 24 0.71 -5.09 -6.46
CA LEU A 24 1.75 -4.09 -6.39
C LEU A 24 2.68 -4.42 -5.24
N ASP A 25 3.91 -4.74 -5.62
CA ASP A 25 5.05 -4.75 -4.72
C ASP A 25 5.79 -3.43 -4.86
N GLN A 26 5.91 -2.67 -3.77
CA GLN A 26 6.49 -1.34 -3.80
C GLN A 26 7.47 -1.12 -2.67
N TRP A 27 8.57 -0.46 -2.99
CA TRP A 27 9.57 -0.06 -2.00
C TRP A 27 9.08 1.12 -1.17
N ALA A 28 9.53 1.17 0.08
CA ALA A 28 9.36 2.34 0.94
C ALA A 28 9.85 3.60 0.22
N SER A 29 9.06 4.67 0.31
CA SER A 29 9.32 5.92 -0.40
C SER A 29 9.60 7.10 0.51
N LYS A 30 9.28 7.00 1.80
CA LYS A 30 9.49 8.07 2.78
C LYS A 30 9.66 7.51 4.19
N VAL A 31 10.55 8.11 4.98
CA VAL A 31 10.63 7.89 6.43
C VAL A 31 9.50 8.63 7.13
N ALA A 32 8.71 7.90 7.92
CA ALA A 32 7.62 8.45 8.74
C ALA A 32 8.01 8.61 10.21
N GLY A 33 8.98 7.84 10.69
CA GLY A 33 9.52 7.92 12.05
C GLY A 33 10.55 6.82 12.31
N PHE A 34 11.33 6.98 13.35
CA PHE A 34 12.29 5.98 13.85
C PHE A 34 12.54 6.29 15.33
N SER A 35 12.98 5.30 16.10
CA SER A 35 13.42 5.50 17.48
C SER A 35 14.77 6.22 17.52
N SER A 36 15.74 5.66 16.80
CA SER A 36 17.10 6.20 16.68
C SER A 36 17.70 5.87 15.31
N GLN A 37 18.82 6.50 14.99
CA GLN A 37 19.64 6.18 13.82
C GLN A 37 21.09 6.55 14.13
N PHE A 38 22.06 5.82 13.57
CA PHE A 38 23.48 6.06 13.82
C PHE A 38 23.94 7.48 13.45
N SER A 39 23.49 7.99 12.30
CA SER A 39 23.72 9.39 11.92
C SER A 39 22.63 9.89 10.98
N THR A 40 22.65 11.19 10.67
CA THR A 40 21.70 11.79 9.74
C THR A 40 21.97 11.49 8.27
N THR A 41 23.11 10.88 7.93
CA THR A 41 23.50 10.57 6.54
C THR A 41 23.85 9.10 6.37
N SER A 42 24.82 8.61 7.13
CA SER A 42 25.31 7.23 7.12
C SER A 42 24.53 6.39 8.13
N TRP A 43 24.10 5.20 7.70
CA TRP A 43 23.15 4.36 8.43
C TRP A 43 21.87 5.06 8.90
N SER A 44 21.45 6.10 8.18
CA SER A 44 20.23 6.84 8.49
C SER A 44 18.98 6.04 8.14
N ALA A 45 17.83 6.37 8.73
CA ALA A 45 16.54 5.76 8.39
C ALA A 45 16.18 5.90 6.90
N ALA A 46 16.73 6.92 6.23
CA ALA A 46 16.52 7.13 4.79
C ALA A 46 17.20 6.05 3.92
N GLN A 47 18.15 5.30 4.47
CA GLN A 47 18.81 4.22 3.77
C GLN A 47 17.87 3.05 3.47
N ALA A 48 16.89 2.78 4.33
CA ALA A 48 15.87 1.75 4.13
C ALA A 48 14.81 2.07 3.04
N LEU A 49 14.99 3.16 2.28
CA LEU A 49 14.08 3.59 1.21
C LEU A 49 14.56 3.07 -0.14
N LYS A 50 13.62 2.96 -1.09
CA LYS A 50 13.86 2.51 -2.47
C LYS A 50 14.31 1.04 -2.51
N ALA A 51 14.76 0.62 -3.69
CA ALA A 51 15.24 -0.72 -3.91
C ALA A 51 16.59 -0.94 -3.20
N PRO A 52 16.88 -2.19 -2.76
CA PRO A 52 18.14 -2.58 -2.13
C PRO A 52 19.36 -2.07 -2.89
N ASN A 53 20.35 -1.54 -2.18
CA ASN A 53 21.63 -1.14 -2.77
C ASN A 53 22.85 -1.80 -2.11
N VAL A 54 22.65 -2.56 -1.03
CA VAL A 54 23.69 -3.36 -0.37
C VAL A 54 23.70 -4.79 -0.92
N ASN A 55 24.83 -5.20 -1.49
CA ASN A 55 24.97 -6.46 -2.22
C ASN A 55 25.86 -7.50 -1.52
N THR A 56 26.45 -7.14 -0.37
CA THR A 56 27.33 -8.00 0.43
C THR A 56 26.90 -7.97 1.89
N TYR A 57 26.99 -9.10 2.58
CA TYR A 57 26.77 -9.16 4.02
C TYR A 57 27.97 -8.54 4.74
N SER A 58 27.81 -7.31 5.19
CA SER A 58 28.85 -6.49 5.82
C SER A 58 28.20 -5.25 6.41
N ASP A 59 28.73 -4.74 7.51
CA ASP A 59 28.42 -3.40 8.02
C ASP A 59 28.55 -2.37 6.89
N ASN A 60 27.43 -1.72 6.54
CA ASN A 60 27.35 -0.84 5.39
C ASN A 60 26.48 0.39 5.67
N SER A 61 27.10 1.57 5.57
CA SER A 61 26.43 2.86 5.76
C SER A 61 25.26 3.18 4.82
N SER A 62 25.01 2.32 3.83
CA SER A 62 23.86 2.38 2.92
C SER A 62 22.65 1.56 3.41
N ALA A 63 22.68 1.02 4.63
CA ALA A 63 21.55 0.39 5.31
C ALA A 63 21.25 1.10 6.65
N TRP A 64 19.99 1.15 7.10
CA TRP A 64 19.65 1.76 8.39
C TRP A 64 20.13 0.90 9.56
N THR A 65 20.75 1.52 10.57
CA THR A 65 20.94 0.93 11.90
C THR A 65 20.63 1.94 12.99
N THR A 66 20.55 1.45 14.24
CA THR A 66 20.20 2.24 15.43
C THR A 66 21.37 3.10 15.90
N GLU A 67 21.13 4.05 16.81
CA GLU A 67 22.20 4.94 17.32
C GLU A 67 23.22 4.20 18.19
N THR A 68 22.75 3.23 18.96
CA THR A 68 23.55 2.54 19.98
C THR A 68 23.46 1.03 19.80
N TYR A 69 24.63 0.39 19.78
CA TYR A 69 24.77 -1.06 19.78
C TYR A 69 24.05 -1.72 20.96
N ASP A 70 23.35 -2.83 20.74
CA ASP A 70 22.59 -3.58 21.75
C ASP A 70 21.62 -2.72 22.61
N ALA A 71 21.07 -1.62 22.06
CA ALA A 71 20.12 -0.72 22.75
C ALA A 71 18.81 -1.37 23.23
N GLY A 72 18.46 -2.56 22.70
CA GLY A 72 17.23 -3.25 22.99
C GLY A 72 16.12 -2.89 21.98
N LYS A 73 14.95 -2.49 22.48
CA LYS A 73 13.76 -2.30 21.64
C LYS A 73 13.82 -0.99 20.84
N GLU A 74 13.82 -1.11 19.53
CA GLU A 74 13.92 0.00 18.58
C GLU A 74 12.86 -0.15 17.48
N PHE A 75 12.62 0.88 16.68
CA PHE A 75 11.67 0.84 15.58
C PHE A 75 12.05 1.72 14.39
N LEU A 76 11.56 1.32 13.22
CA LEU A 76 11.59 2.08 11.99
C LEU A 76 10.20 2.13 11.37
N THR A 77 9.72 3.32 11.03
CA THR A 77 8.42 3.55 10.38
C THR A 77 8.60 4.14 9.00
N LEU A 78 8.09 3.44 7.99
CA LEU A 78 8.25 3.79 6.57
C LEU A 78 6.89 3.91 5.88
N SER A 79 6.75 4.91 5.02
CA SER A 79 5.57 5.14 4.17
C SER A 79 5.82 4.70 2.73
N PHE A 80 4.73 4.38 2.05
CA PHE A 80 4.71 3.93 0.67
C PHE A 80 3.92 4.90 -0.20
N THR A 81 4.17 4.86 -1.51
CA THR A 81 3.58 5.82 -2.47
C THR A 81 2.09 5.54 -2.68
N THR A 82 1.73 4.28 -2.88
CA THR A 82 0.35 3.87 -3.17
C THR A 82 -0.18 3.07 -1.99
N PRO A 83 -1.22 3.52 -1.28
CA PRO A 83 -1.87 2.68 -0.29
C PRO A 83 -2.47 1.43 -0.94
N VAL A 84 -2.21 0.26 -0.35
CA VAL A 84 -2.68 -1.04 -0.88
C VAL A 84 -3.43 -1.83 0.18
N TYR A 85 -4.26 -2.78 -0.26
CA TYR A 85 -4.71 -3.86 0.60
C TYR A 85 -3.54 -4.82 0.79
N ALA A 86 -2.83 -4.68 1.91
CA ALA A 86 -1.54 -5.31 2.13
C ALA A 86 -1.68 -6.80 2.46
N THR A 87 -0.76 -7.60 1.95
CA THR A 87 -0.68 -9.06 2.15
C THR A 87 0.63 -9.50 2.80
N GLY A 88 1.63 -8.61 2.84
CA GLY A 88 2.91 -8.93 3.44
C GLY A 88 3.92 -7.78 3.36
N LEU A 89 5.09 -8.03 3.94
CA LEU A 89 6.26 -7.16 3.94
C LEU A 89 7.52 -7.99 3.71
N THR A 90 8.41 -7.55 2.83
CA THR A 90 9.80 -8.03 2.79
C THR A 90 10.71 -7.00 3.45
N ILE A 91 11.51 -7.44 4.42
CA ILE A 91 12.54 -6.65 5.09
C ILE A 91 13.90 -7.17 4.62
N ARG A 92 14.71 -6.30 4.00
CA ARG A 92 16.05 -6.64 3.49
C ARG A 92 17.07 -6.41 4.61
N GLU A 93 17.48 -7.49 5.26
CA GLU A 93 18.41 -7.46 6.39
C GLU A 93 19.82 -7.79 5.92
N THR A 94 20.72 -6.80 5.96
CA THR A 94 22.04 -6.87 5.31
C THR A 94 23.20 -7.10 6.25
N TYR A 95 22.96 -6.91 7.55
CA TYR A 95 23.89 -7.19 8.63
C TYR A 95 23.10 -7.41 9.92
N GLY A 96 23.65 -8.24 10.81
CA GLY A 96 22.84 -8.86 11.87
C GLY A 96 21.80 -9.85 11.33
N TYR A 97 21.04 -10.48 12.23
CA TYR A 97 19.97 -11.43 11.87
C TYR A 97 18.98 -11.59 13.02
N GLY A 98 17.75 -12.03 12.74
CA GLY A 98 16.84 -12.53 13.77
C GLY A 98 16.32 -11.46 14.72
N PHE A 99 16.41 -10.19 14.34
CA PHE A 99 16.18 -9.05 15.23
C PHE A 99 14.79 -8.44 15.10
N VAL A 100 14.04 -8.74 14.04
CA VAL A 100 12.66 -8.23 13.88
C VAL A 100 11.71 -8.96 14.83
N THR A 101 10.96 -8.21 15.64
CA THR A 101 10.10 -8.77 16.70
C THR A 101 8.61 -8.64 16.41
N SER A 102 8.21 -7.58 15.71
CA SER A 102 6.83 -7.39 15.27
C SER A 102 6.74 -6.37 14.13
N VAL A 103 5.63 -6.45 13.39
CA VAL A 103 5.29 -5.52 12.32
C VAL A 103 3.87 -5.01 12.55
N ASP A 104 3.74 -3.69 12.64
CA ASP A 104 2.46 -3.00 12.54
C ASP A 104 2.31 -2.39 11.14
N VAL A 105 1.07 -2.36 10.65
CA VAL A 105 0.67 -1.54 9.52
C VAL A 105 -0.13 -0.33 10.00
N ILE A 106 -0.01 0.77 9.28
CA ILE A 106 -0.73 2.01 9.56
C ILE A 106 -1.63 2.30 8.37
N ASP A 107 -2.93 2.39 8.62
CA ASP A 107 -3.91 2.62 7.58
C ASP A 107 -4.03 4.10 7.17
N THR A 108 -4.81 4.36 6.12
CA THR A 108 -5.05 5.72 5.61
C THR A 108 -5.69 6.66 6.63
N SER A 109 -6.37 6.13 7.65
CA SER A 109 -6.98 6.88 8.78
C SER A 109 -6.02 7.07 9.97
N ASN A 110 -4.76 6.63 9.85
CA ASN A 110 -3.75 6.61 10.93
C ASN A 110 -4.05 5.63 12.07
N ILE A 111 -4.88 4.61 11.84
CA ILE A 111 -5.05 3.54 12.82
C ILE A 111 -3.91 2.54 12.64
N VAL A 112 -3.31 2.13 13.76
CA VAL A 112 -2.22 1.16 13.82
C VAL A 112 -2.82 -0.23 14.05
N HIS A 113 -2.37 -1.20 13.27
CA HIS A 113 -2.81 -2.59 13.36
C HIS A 113 -1.58 -3.50 13.43
N ASN A 114 -1.47 -4.34 14.47
CA ASN A 114 -0.44 -5.37 14.51
C ASN A 114 -0.83 -6.50 13.56
N VAL A 115 0.00 -6.76 12.55
CA VAL A 115 -0.24 -7.81 11.54
C VAL A 115 0.65 -9.02 11.72
N TRP A 116 1.77 -8.85 12.43
CA TRP A 116 2.68 -9.93 12.75
C TRP A 116 3.43 -9.66 14.05
N SER A 117 3.60 -10.71 14.83
CA SER A 117 4.47 -10.79 16.00
C SER A 117 5.03 -12.20 16.05
N GLY A 118 6.34 -12.35 16.21
CA GLY A 118 6.95 -13.68 16.16
C GLY A 118 8.46 -13.64 16.24
N THR A 119 9.06 -14.72 15.76
CA THR A 119 10.51 -14.86 15.63
C THR A 119 10.90 -14.63 14.19
N ASP A 120 11.84 -13.71 13.99
CA ASP A 120 12.54 -13.53 12.74
C ASP A 120 13.44 -14.74 12.46
N THR A 121 13.21 -15.37 11.30
CA THR A 121 13.86 -16.62 10.88
C THR A 121 15.09 -16.40 10.02
N SER A 122 15.57 -15.16 9.91
CA SER A 122 16.81 -14.82 9.20
C SER A 122 18.01 -15.60 9.74
N SER A 123 18.86 -16.02 8.81
CA SER A 123 20.06 -16.81 9.13
C SER A 123 21.30 -15.92 9.23
N PRO A 124 22.26 -16.22 10.11
CA PRO A 124 23.48 -15.43 10.25
C PRO A 124 24.37 -15.50 9.01
N ASN A 125 25.26 -14.51 8.86
CA ASN A 125 26.33 -14.48 7.84
C ASN A 125 25.84 -14.46 6.37
N GLN A 126 24.63 -13.98 6.12
CA GLN A 126 24.08 -13.81 4.77
C GLN A 126 23.05 -12.69 4.75
N ILE A 127 22.84 -12.08 3.59
CA ILE A 127 21.75 -11.12 3.45
C ILE A 127 20.42 -11.89 3.40
N ASN A 128 19.47 -11.49 4.25
CA ASN A 128 18.13 -12.08 4.30
C ASN A 128 17.10 -11.17 3.63
N ASN A 129 16.11 -11.79 2.99
CA ASN A 129 14.84 -11.15 2.62
C ASN A 129 13.80 -11.71 3.57
N PHE A 130 13.70 -11.15 4.77
CA PHE A 130 12.76 -11.62 5.77
C PHE A 130 11.34 -11.29 5.33
N LEU A 131 10.62 -12.32 4.89
CA LEU A 131 9.26 -12.22 4.38
C LEU A 131 8.26 -12.48 5.51
N VAL A 132 7.46 -11.47 5.79
CA VAL A 132 6.34 -11.53 6.72
C VAL A 132 5.04 -11.48 5.93
N SER A 133 4.18 -12.49 6.08
CA SER A 133 2.91 -12.61 5.33
C SER A 133 1.71 -12.67 6.26
N TRP A 134 0.59 -12.08 5.83
CA TRP A 134 -0.69 -12.09 6.57
C TRP A 134 -1.88 -12.12 5.58
N PRO A 135 -3.10 -12.46 6.04
CA PRO A 135 -4.29 -12.36 5.19
C PRO A 135 -4.51 -10.93 4.71
N GLN A 136 -4.87 -10.74 3.44
CA GLN A 136 -5.12 -9.42 2.84
C GLN A 136 -5.92 -8.51 3.79
N THR A 137 -5.39 -7.31 4.05
CA THR A 137 -6.07 -6.35 4.93
C THR A 137 -7.42 -5.92 4.34
N ALA A 138 -8.40 -5.67 5.20
CA ALA A 138 -9.68 -5.10 4.79
C ALA A 138 -9.64 -3.57 4.62
N TYR A 139 -8.48 -2.95 4.87
CA TYR A 139 -8.23 -1.52 4.86
C TYR A 139 -6.96 -1.22 4.06
N LEU A 140 -6.86 0.01 3.53
CA LEU A 140 -5.68 0.47 2.80
C LEU A 140 -4.56 0.83 3.77
N VAL A 141 -3.42 0.17 3.61
CA VAL A 141 -2.17 0.41 4.36
C VAL A 141 -1.34 1.44 3.63
N LYS A 142 -0.91 2.49 4.34
CA LYS A 142 -0.03 3.54 3.79
C LYS A 142 1.39 3.52 4.36
N SER A 143 1.59 2.85 5.50
CA SER A 143 2.89 2.81 6.18
C SER A 143 3.01 1.54 7.00
N VAL A 144 4.24 1.16 7.32
CA VAL A 144 4.57 0.09 8.25
C VAL A 144 5.43 0.63 9.37
N LYS A 145 5.31 0.01 10.55
CA LYS A 145 6.23 0.17 11.68
C LYS A 145 6.84 -1.19 11.99
N ILE A 146 8.13 -1.30 11.77
CA ILE A 146 8.94 -2.47 12.07
C ILE A 146 9.52 -2.26 13.46
N HIS A 147 9.29 -3.20 14.36
CA HIS A 147 9.89 -3.19 15.69
C HIS A 147 10.99 -4.25 15.74
N ILE A 148 12.14 -3.85 16.25
CA ILE A 148 13.31 -4.71 16.38
C ILE A 148 13.74 -4.81 17.85
N ASN A 149 14.56 -5.80 18.16
CA ASN A 149 15.26 -5.88 19.43
C ASN A 149 16.75 -6.17 19.17
N THR A 150 17.58 -5.14 19.32
CA THR A 150 19.02 -5.20 19.06
C THR A 150 19.79 -5.95 20.15
N ALA A 151 19.14 -6.35 21.24
CA ALA A 151 19.77 -7.12 22.32
C ALA A 151 19.62 -8.65 22.16
N LEU A 152 19.12 -9.13 21.01
CA LEU A 152 18.91 -10.58 20.79
C LEU A 152 20.19 -11.31 20.39
N HIS A 153 21.05 -10.64 19.63
CA HIS A 153 22.35 -11.12 19.19
C HIS A 153 23.33 -9.96 19.32
N SER A 154 24.55 -10.23 19.77
CA SER A 154 25.58 -9.19 19.83
C SER A 154 26.16 -8.96 18.44
N ASP A 155 25.49 -8.11 17.65
CA ASP A 155 25.97 -7.55 16.38
C ASP A 155 25.22 -6.23 16.08
N TRP A 156 25.54 -5.54 14.99
CA TRP A 156 24.67 -4.46 14.48
C TRP A 156 23.56 -5.01 13.60
N GLU A 157 22.34 -4.54 13.81
CA GLU A 157 21.19 -4.84 12.95
C GLU A 157 21.02 -3.81 11.84
N GLU A 158 21.00 -4.26 10.60
CA GLU A 158 20.89 -3.37 9.44
C GLU A 158 19.73 -3.71 8.50
N ILE A 159 18.91 -2.70 8.18
CA ILE A 159 17.82 -2.79 7.19
C ILE A 159 18.15 -1.90 5.98
N ASP A 160 18.41 -2.51 4.82
CA ASP A 160 18.74 -1.83 3.55
C ASP A 160 17.49 -1.41 2.78
N ALA A 161 16.42 -2.18 2.84
CA ALA A 161 15.20 -1.87 2.09
C ALA A 161 13.98 -2.57 2.67
N VAL A 162 12.81 -1.99 2.41
CA VAL A 162 11.53 -2.55 2.82
C VAL A 162 10.54 -2.50 1.66
N GLN A 163 9.96 -3.64 1.33
CA GLN A 163 8.97 -3.79 0.26
C GLN A 163 7.60 -4.17 0.83
N LEU A 164 6.59 -3.35 0.57
CA LEU A 164 5.20 -3.67 0.89
C LEU A 164 4.56 -4.45 -0.27
N HIS A 165 3.92 -5.56 0.06
CA HIS A 165 3.17 -6.39 -0.86
C HIS A 165 1.68 -6.17 -0.68
N GLY A 166 0.93 -6.04 -1.78
CA GLY A 166 -0.52 -5.91 -1.70
C GLY A 166 -1.20 -5.78 -3.04
N ILE A 167 -2.48 -5.45 -2.99
CA ILE A 167 -3.35 -5.22 -4.14
C ILE A 167 -3.71 -3.74 -4.19
N GLU A 168 -3.53 -3.09 -5.34
CA GLU A 168 -3.97 -1.71 -5.53
C GLU A 168 -5.51 -1.63 -5.49
N PRO A 169 -6.08 -0.60 -4.85
CA PRO A 169 -7.52 -0.41 -4.88
C PRO A 169 -7.99 -0.12 -6.30
N LEU A 170 -9.07 -0.79 -6.72
CA LEU A 170 -9.73 -0.56 -7.98
C LEU A 170 -10.67 0.65 -7.86
N ASN A 171 -10.08 1.83 -8.02
CA ASN A 171 -10.77 3.10 -7.98
C ASN A 171 -10.32 4.02 -9.12
N GLY A 172 -11.03 5.13 -9.30
CA GLY A 172 -10.66 6.10 -10.32
C GLY A 172 -11.45 7.39 -10.30
N LYS A 173 -10.97 8.36 -11.07
CA LYS A 173 -11.66 9.63 -11.32
C LYS A 173 -12.57 9.51 -12.54
N ILE A 174 -13.67 10.24 -12.51
CA ILE A 174 -14.65 10.30 -13.59
C ILE A 174 -14.53 11.64 -14.32
N ALA A 175 -14.31 11.59 -15.62
CA ALA A 175 -14.39 12.74 -16.52
C ALA A 175 -15.10 12.33 -17.83
N PRO A 176 -16.25 12.94 -18.18
CA PRO A 176 -16.97 14.03 -17.49
C PRO A 176 -17.66 13.59 -16.19
N ARG A 177 -17.85 14.53 -15.24
CA ARG A 177 -18.49 14.26 -13.94
C ARG A 177 -19.98 13.94 -14.10
N PHE A 178 -20.51 13.08 -13.23
CA PHE A 178 -21.95 12.84 -13.16
C PHE A 178 -22.63 13.84 -12.21
N GLU A 179 -23.96 13.91 -12.23
CA GLU A 179 -24.80 14.61 -11.25
C GLU A 179 -24.53 14.11 -9.80
N HIS A 180 -25.42 14.42 -8.87
CA HIS A 180 -25.30 14.11 -7.45
C HIS A 180 -25.20 12.61 -7.12
N THR A 181 -25.69 11.74 -8.00
CA THR A 181 -25.64 10.29 -7.84
C THR A 181 -25.30 9.58 -9.15
N ALA A 182 -24.70 8.39 -9.03
CA ALA A 182 -24.48 7.46 -10.13
C ALA A 182 -24.65 6.02 -9.64
N ASN A 183 -25.02 5.11 -10.53
CA ASN A 183 -25.01 3.67 -10.26
C ASN A 183 -23.64 3.11 -10.64
N LEU A 184 -23.01 2.46 -9.68
CA LEU A 184 -21.76 1.71 -9.83
C LEU A 184 -22.08 0.23 -9.76
N LYS A 185 -21.70 -0.50 -10.80
CA LYS A 185 -21.69 -1.96 -10.85
C LYS A 185 -20.25 -2.43 -10.98
N CYS A 186 -19.80 -3.22 -10.02
CA CYS A 186 -18.50 -3.87 -10.04
C CYS A 186 -18.71 -5.38 -10.04
N SER A 187 -18.09 -6.07 -10.99
CA SER A 187 -18.21 -7.53 -11.14
C SER A 187 -16.83 -8.16 -11.20
N ASN A 188 -16.50 -8.98 -10.21
CA ASN A 188 -15.36 -9.89 -10.25
C ASN A 188 -15.79 -11.14 -11.01
N THR A 189 -15.35 -11.28 -12.26
CA THR A 189 -15.75 -12.38 -13.13
C THR A 189 -15.03 -13.69 -12.78
N THR A 190 -13.87 -13.61 -12.11
CA THR A 190 -13.16 -14.78 -11.62
C THR A 190 -13.94 -15.48 -10.51
N THR A 191 -14.50 -14.72 -9.56
CA THR A 191 -15.26 -15.26 -8.42
C THR A 191 -16.78 -15.25 -8.62
N ALA A 192 -17.26 -14.75 -9.77
CA ALA A 192 -18.67 -14.50 -10.06
C ALA A 192 -19.38 -13.57 -9.04
N GLN A 193 -18.63 -12.76 -8.28
CA GLN A 193 -19.21 -11.77 -7.38
C GLN A 193 -19.61 -10.52 -8.15
N THR A 194 -20.81 -9.98 -7.87
CA THR A 194 -21.26 -8.70 -8.42
C THR A 194 -21.85 -7.83 -7.32
N ILE A 195 -21.42 -6.58 -7.28
CA ILE A 195 -21.94 -5.54 -6.39
C ILE A 195 -22.57 -4.45 -7.24
N ASN A 196 -23.77 -4.02 -6.84
CA ASN A 196 -24.45 -2.86 -7.39
C ASN A 196 -24.68 -1.87 -6.24
N THR A 197 -24.23 -0.63 -6.41
CA THR A 197 -24.41 0.42 -5.40
C THR A 197 -24.69 1.77 -6.05
N THR A 198 -25.32 2.66 -5.29
CA THR A 198 -25.45 4.07 -5.68
C THR A 198 -24.35 4.87 -5.00
N ILE A 199 -23.45 5.44 -5.79
CA ILE A 199 -22.44 6.38 -5.32
C ILE A 199 -23.04 7.79 -5.29
N LYS A 200 -22.68 8.57 -4.26
CA LYS A 200 -23.10 9.96 -4.07
C LYS A 200 -21.87 10.87 -4.21
N GLY A 201 -22.05 12.07 -4.76
CA GLY A 201 -20.98 13.08 -4.76
C GLY A 201 -20.59 13.50 -3.34
N SER A 202 -19.58 14.35 -3.21
CA SER A 202 -19.01 14.82 -1.93
C SER A 202 -19.91 15.77 -1.12
N GLY A 203 -21.22 15.52 -1.12
CA GLY A 203 -22.24 16.32 -0.47
C GLY A 203 -23.60 16.08 -1.11
N LYS A 204 -24.65 16.76 -0.61
CA LYS A 204 -26.01 16.63 -1.17
C LYS A 204 -26.12 17.18 -2.59
N THR A 205 -25.30 18.17 -2.93
CA THR A 205 -25.36 18.93 -4.18
C THR A 205 -24.04 18.90 -4.96
N ALA A 206 -23.09 18.06 -4.56
CA ALA A 206 -21.82 17.91 -5.28
C ALA A 206 -21.92 16.81 -6.34
N PRO A 207 -21.27 16.97 -7.51
CA PRO A 207 -21.24 15.92 -8.53
C PRO A 207 -20.44 14.70 -8.08
N VAL A 208 -20.74 13.54 -8.65
CA VAL A 208 -19.89 12.35 -8.50
C VAL A 208 -18.63 12.52 -9.35
N THR A 209 -17.48 12.47 -8.69
CA THR A 209 -16.16 12.65 -9.31
C THR A 209 -15.26 11.42 -9.26
N GLU A 210 -15.59 10.45 -8.40
CA GLU A 210 -14.74 9.30 -8.08
C GLU A 210 -15.60 8.04 -7.86
N TRP A 211 -15.00 6.87 -8.05
CA TRP A 211 -15.60 5.56 -7.81
C TRP A 211 -14.56 4.62 -7.19
N ASP A 212 -15.02 3.61 -6.44
CA ASP A 212 -14.16 2.66 -5.73
C ASP A 212 -14.96 1.35 -5.51
N CYS A 213 -14.52 0.25 -6.12
CA CYS A 213 -15.25 -1.02 -6.12
C CYS A 213 -15.16 -1.77 -4.78
N GLU A 214 -14.01 -1.69 -4.12
CA GLU A 214 -13.75 -2.36 -2.86
C GLU A 214 -14.42 -1.63 -1.70
N LYS A 215 -14.46 -0.29 -1.71
CA LYS A 215 -15.33 0.47 -0.78
C LYS A 215 -16.81 0.18 -0.98
N ALA A 216 -17.22 -0.18 -2.21
CA ALA A 216 -18.58 -0.66 -2.47
C ALA A 216 -18.83 -2.08 -1.92
N GLY A 217 -17.78 -2.79 -1.49
CA GLY A 217 -17.84 -4.12 -0.87
C GLY A 217 -17.46 -5.27 -1.80
N LEU A 218 -16.93 -5.00 -3.00
CA LEU A 218 -16.41 -6.07 -3.87
C LEU A 218 -15.10 -6.60 -3.29
N LYS A 219 -14.95 -7.91 -3.16
CA LYS A 219 -13.67 -8.52 -2.79
C LYS A 219 -12.88 -8.84 -4.05
N ILE A 220 -11.62 -8.43 -4.06
CA ILE A 220 -10.73 -8.55 -5.20
C ILE A 220 -9.40 -9.09 -4.69
N ASN A 221 -8.91 -10.14 -5.34
CA ASN A 221 -7.59 -10.73 -5.10
C ASN A 221 -6.68 -10.50 -6.30
N THR A 222 -5.38 -10.65 -6.09
CA THR A 222 -4.37 -10.61 -7.17
C THR A 222 -4.76 -11.52 -8.33
N GLY A 223 -4.77 -10.97 -9.55
CA GLY A 223 -5.05 -11.72 -10.78
C GLY A 223 -6.54 -11.89 -11.09
N ASP A 224 -7.45 -11.41 -10.23
CA ASP A 224 -8.88 -11.40 -10.53
C ASP A 224 -9.16 -10.50 -11.75
N THR A 225 -10.05 -10.98 -12.62
CA THR A 225 -10.60 -10.20 -13.72
C THR A 225 -11.86 -9.49 -13.25
N VAL A 226 -11.89 -8.17 -13.43
CA VAL A 226 -12.98 -7.31 -12.93
C VAL A 226 -13.54 -6.48 -14.08
N SER A 227 -14.85 -6.29 -14.07
CA SER A 227 -15.54 -5.33 -14.96
C SER A 227 -16.24 -4.27 -14.13
N ILE A 228 -16.08 -3.03 -14.59
CA ILE A 228 -16.67 -1.84 -13.96
C ILE A 228 -17.65 -1.22 -14.93
N GLN A 229 -18.85 -0.93 -14.43
CA GLN A 229 -19.88 -0.22 -15.15
C GLN A 229 -20.38 0.94 -14.28
N ILE A 230 -20.25 2.16 -14.79
CA ILE A 230 -20.77 3.37 -14.13
C ILE A 230 -21.80 4.01 -15.04
N THR A 231 -22.96 4.34 -14.48
CA THR A 231 -24.05 4.99 -15.21
C THR A 231 -24.64 6.13 -14.39
N GLY A 232 -24.84 7.27 -15.03
CA GLY A 232 -25.40 8.46 -14.42
C GLY A 232 -25.69 9.54 -15.46
N LYS A 233 -26.39 10.59 -15.02
CA LYS A 233 -26.57 11.80 -15.82
C LYS A 233 -25.31 12.67 -15.70
N ILE A 234 -24.88 13.27 -16.81
CA ILE A 234 -23.71 14.15 -16.80
C ILE A 234 -24.08 15.47 -16.12
N ALA A 235 -23.25 15.94 -15.19
CA ALA A 235 -23.42 17.26 -14.59
C ALA A 235 -23.13 18.34 -15.64
N GLN A 236 -24.06 19.28 -15.81
CA GLN A 236 -23.89 20.46 -16.68
C GLN A 236 -23.08 21.56 -16.01
#